data_AF-A0A2V5QC06-F1
#
_entry.id   AF-A0A2V5QC06-F1
#
_cell.length_a   1.000
_cell.length_b   1.000
_cell.length_c   1.000
_cell.angle_alpha   90.00
_cell.angle_beta   90.00
_cell.angle_gamma   90.00
#
_symmetry.space_group_name_H-M   'P 1'
#
loop_
_entity.id
_entity.type
_entity.pdbx_description
1 polymer ?
#
loop_
_entity_poly.entity_id
_entity_poly.type
_entity_poly.pdbx_seq_one_letter_code
_entity_poly.pdbx_strand_id
1 'polypeptide(L)'
;MASIDPSNPPNEFPDIVGPAPVNPILARFRPFIPPGARLRELTPLPLIIGTLLGMVFGASSLYLVLKVGLTVSASIPVAVLSITCFRFLSWISKNKIRNTTILENNIVQTAGSAGESIAFGLGVTMPAIMILGFDLEITRVMLVAILGGLIGILMMIPLRRALIVQQHGHLKYPEGTACAEVLKAAASPESRDAAHAGDAVARAAADEAVGGGKIIIGGFAIGFLYYGLLQIFKIMKEVPEKIFGKPFEGGSISLENNPALLGVGYIIGPRISALMMGGGVLSYLVLIPAIKYFGSTAAAPLPPEPPTAHAIAQMTVEEIQKGYILYIGAGAVAAAGIISLIRSIPLIWHGLKGGLADLRSSGSARENAPRTDQDLSMKWVVGGIIALLVVMMIAPQLNLRFNLL
;
A
#
# COMPACT_ATOMS: atom_id res chain seq x y z
N MET A 1 -17.60 -23.73 23.45
CA MET A 1 -16.44 -22.84 23.30
C MET A 1 -15.30 -23.68 22.72
N ALA A 2 -14.94 -23.50 21.46
CA ALA A 2 -13.81 -24.21 20.87
C ALA A 2 -12.51 -23.47 21.25
N SER A 3 -11.57 -24.15 21.90
CA SER A 3 -10.23 -23.64 22.16
C SER A 3 -9.42 -23.64 20.88
N ILE A 4 -8.92 -22.48 20.47
CA ILE A 4 -8.01 -22.36 19.32
C ILE A 4 -6.64 -22.88 19.75
N ASP A 5 -6.15 -23.90 19.06
CA ASP A 5 -4.81 -24.47 19.24
C ASP A 5 -3.76 -23.50 18.67
N PRO A 6 -2.86 -22.93 19.49
CA PRO A 6 -1.83 -22.00 19.03
C PRO A 6 -0.72 -22.68 18.24
N SER A 7 -0.61 -24.01 18.28
CA SER A 7 0.42 -24.76 17.56
C SER A 7 0.02 -25.14 16.13
N ASN A 8 -1.28 -25.15 15.84
CA ASN A 8 -1.84 -25.41 14.52
C ASN A 8 -3.11 -24.54 14.31
N PRO A 9 -2.96 -23.25 13.97
CA PRO A 9 -4.10 -22.39 13.75
C PRO A 9 -4.98 -22.99 12.64
N PRO A 10 -6.31 -23.10 12.84
CA PRO A 10 -7.20 -23.69 11.85
C PRO A 10 -7.05 -22.92 10.54
N ASN A 11 -6.57 -23.61 9.50
CA ASN A 11 -6.39 -23.25 8.09
C ASN A 11 -6.38 -21.75 7.74
N GLU A 12 -5.35 -21.33 7.00
CA GLU A 12 -5.07 -19.97 6.52
C GLU A 12 -6.21 -19.15 5.89
N PHE A 13 -7.40 -19.73 5.67
CA PHE A 13 -8.65 -19.02 5.43
C PHE A 13 -9.82 -19.86 5.93
N PRO A 14 -10.52 -19.46 7.00
CA PRO A 14 -11.95 -19.61 7.01
C PRO A 14 -12.51 -18.29 6.47
N ASP A 15 -13.12 -18.34 5.29
CA ASP A 15 -14.08 -17.32 4.86
C ASP A 15 -15.25 -17.32 5.86
N ILE A 16 -15.05 -16.78 7.06
CA ILE A 16 -16.13 -16.61 8.03
C ILE A 16 -16.90 -15.36 7.62
N VAL A 17 -17.68 -15.50 6.55
CA VAL A 17 -18.80 -14.60 6.28
C VAL A 17 -19.97 -15.15 7.08
N GLY A 18 -20.07 -14.75 8.34
CA GLY A 18 -21.15 -15.14 9.25
C GLY A 18 -21.51 -13.99 10.19
N PRO A 19 -22.76 -13.91 10.68
CA PRO A 19 -23.17 -12.88 11.62
C PRO A 19 -22.47 -13.15 12.97
N ALA A 20 -21.46 -12.34 13.26
CA ALA A 20 -20.75 -12.24 14.54
C ALA A 20 -20.03 -13.51 15.05
N PRO A 21 -18.76 -13.73 14.71
CA PRO A 21 -17.82 -14.29 15.67
C PRO A 21 -17.37 -13.15 16.60
N VAL A 22 -17.62 -13.26 17.90
CA VAL A 22 -16.88 -12.48 18.89
C VAL A 22 -15.41 -12.81 18.67
N ASN A 23 -14.66 -11.91 18.05
CA ASN A 23 -13.28 -12.14 17.65
C ASN A 23 -12.44 -12.42 18.91
N PRO A 24 -12.01 -13.68 19.14
CA PRO A 24 -11.35 -14.04 20.40
C PRO A 24 -9.94 -13.46 20.49
N ILE A 25 -9.33 -13.10 19.35
CA ILE A 25 -8.03 -12.44 19.27
C ILE A 25 -8.17 -10.97 19.71
N LEU A 26 -9.23 -10.30 19.26
CA LEU A 26 -9.55 -8.93 19.69
C LEU A 26 -9.71 -8.83 21.22
N ALA A 27 -10.35 -9.83 21.85
CA ALA A 27 -10.55 -9.85 23.30
C ALA A 27 -9.23 -9.90 24.12
N ARG A 28 -8.13 -10.38 23.51
CA ARG A 28 -6.80 -10.43 24.13
C ARG A 28 -5.86 -9.32 23.64
N PHE A 29 -6.24 -8.58 22.61
CA PHE A 29 -5.41 -7.53 22.04
C PHE A 29 -5.28 -6.36 23.01
N ARG A 30 -4.03 -5.98 23.32
CA ARG A 30 -3.72 -4.78 24.08
C ARG A 30 -2.94 -3.82 23.18
N PRO A 31 -3.43 -2.58 22.96
CA PRO A 31 -2.68 -1.59 22.20
C PRO A 31 -1.41 -1.20 22.96
N PHE A 32 -0.35 -0.87 22.23
CA PHE A 32 0.94 -0.46 22.82
C PHE A 32 0.80 0.78 23.70
N ILE A 33 0.01 1.77 23.27
CA ILE A 33 -0.40 2.89 24.11
C ILE A 33 -1.81 2.61 24.65
N PRO A 34 -2.00 2.50 25.98
CA PRO A 34 -3.31 2.28 26.58
C PRO A 34 -4.29 3.40 26.22
N PRO A 35 -5.61 3.12 26.13
CA PRO A 35 -6.61 4.15 25.81
C PRO A 35 -6.67 5.30 26.82
N GLY A 36 -6.31 5.05 28.09
CA GLY A 36 -6.26 6.06 29.15
C GLY A 36 -4.99 6.91 29.18
N ALA A 37 -3.95 6.55 28.41
CA ALA A 37 -2.72 7.33 28.34
C ALA A 37 -2.96 8.62 27.52
N ARG A 38 -2.53 9.76 28.07
CA ARG A 38 -2.58 11.06 27.41
C ARG A 38 -1.20 11.42 26.87
N LEU A 39 -1.00 11.19 25.57
CA LEU A 39 0.19 11.60 24.83
C LEU A 39 -0.21 12.62 23.76
N ARG A 40 0.77 13.37 23.29
CA ARG A 40 0.61 14.25 22.12
C ARG A 40 0.42 13.38 20.87
N GLU A 41 -0.56 13.72 20.04
CA GLU A 41 -0.92 12.97 18.82
C GLU A 41 -0.77 13.84 17.59
N LEU A 42 -1.64 14.82 17.44
CA LEU A 42 -1.65 15.75 16.32
C LEU A 42 -1.01 17.08 16.73
N THR A 43 0.21 17.31 16.29
CA THR A 43 0.90 18.61 16.45
C THR A 43 1.33 19.17 15.08
N PRO A 44 1.44 20.50 14.92
CA PRO A 44 1.67 21.12 13.62
C PRO A 44 2.98 20.67 12.95
N LEU A 45 4.05 20.51 13.72
CA LEU A 45 5.37 20.18 13.18
C LEU A 45 5.42 18.75 12.57
N PRO A 46 5.01 17.67 13.27
CA PRO A 46 4.79 16.35 12.67
C PRO A 46 3.89 16.35 11.43
N LEU A 47 2.79 17.11 11.44
CA LEU A 47 1.90 17.19 10.29
C LEU A 47 2.61 17.81 9.07
N ILE A 48 3.38 18.88 9.27
CA ILE A 48 4.15 19.54 8.19
C ILE A 48 5.20 18.58 7.65
N ILE A 49 6.00 17.95 8.52
CA ILE A 49 7.05 17.00 8.08
C ILE A 49 6.43 15.82 7.34
N GLY A 50 5.33 15.27 7.84
CA GLY A 50 4.59 14.19 7.18
C GLY A 50 4.09 14.58 5.79
N THR A 51 3.52 15.77 5.66
CA THR A 51 3.06 16.31 4.36
C THR A 51 4.23 16.50 3.38
N LEU A 52 5.36 17.05 3.85
CA LEU A 52 6.56 17.22 3.02
C LEU A 52 7.10 15.87 2.53
N LEU A 53 7.23 14.89 3.42
CA LEU A 53 7.63 13.54 3.05
C LEU A 53 6.61 12.92 2.08
N GLY A 54 5.31 13.13 2.31
CA GLY A 54 4.24 12.64 1.44
C GLY A 54 4.30 13.21 0.02
N MET A 55 4.70 14.48 -0.15
CA MET A 55 4.93 15.03 -1.49
C MET A 55 6.10 14.34 -2.20
N VAL A 56 7.21 14.10 -1.49
CA VAL A 56 8.40 13.44 -2.06
C VAL A 56 8.10 11.98 -2.42
N PHE A 57 7.52 11.23 -1.48
CA PHE A 57 7.17 9.83 -1.71
C PHE A 57 6.03 9.68 -2.72
N GLY A 58 5.05 10.60 -2.73
CA GLY A 58 4.00 10.62 -3.74
C GLY A 58 4.56 10.78 -5.16
N ALA A 59 5.51 11.71 -5.36
CA ALA A 59 6.17 11.88 -6.65
C ALA A 59 6.97 10.62 -7.08
N SER A 60 7.71 10.03 -6.14
CA SER A 60 8.46 8.79 -6.38
C SER A 60 7.54 7.61 -6.71
N SER A 61 6.46 7.42 -5.95
CA SER A 61 5.49 6.35 -6.18
C SER A 61 4.74 6.53 -7.49
N LEU A 62 4.43 7.77 -7.90
CA LEU A 62 3.84 8.04 -9.21
C LEU A 62 4.80 7.66 -10.36
N TYR A 63 6.10 7.94 -10.20
CA TYR A 63 7.09 7.48 -11.16
C TYR A 63 7.17 5.95 -11.23
N LEU A 64 7.22 5.28 -10.08
CA LEU A 64 7.31 3.81 -10.02
C LEU A 64 6.07 3.14 -10.61
N VAL A 65 4.87 3.60 -10.29
CA VAL A 65 3.65 3.00 -10.86
C VAL A 65 3.59 3.17 -12.38
N LEU A 66 4.03 4.30 -12.92
CA LEU A 66 4.08 4.53 -14.36
C LEU A 66 5.21 3.73 -15.05
N LYS A 67 6.30 3.44 -14.34
CA LYS A 67 7.45 2.70 -14.89
C LYS A 67 7.25 1.19 -14.84
N VAL A 68 6.81 0.65 -13.71
CA VAL A 68 6.77 -0.80 -13.44
C VAL A 68 5.36 -1.33 -13.13
N GLY A 69 4.34 -0.47 -13.10
CA GLY A 69 2.95 -0.87 -12.82
C GLY A 69 2.67 -1.20 -11.35
N LEU A 70 3.66 -1.04 -10.46
CA LEU A 70 3.59 -1.35 -9.03
C LEU A 70 4.11 -0.16 -8.22
N THR A 71 3.54 0.05 -7.04
CA THR A 71 4.08 1.00 -6.04
C THR A 71 4.88 0.26 -4.98
N VAL A 72 5.79 0.99 -4.35
CA VAL A 72 6.55 0.52 -3.20
C VAL A 72 6.02 1.24 -1.97
N SER A 73 5.74 0.48 -0.91
CA SER A 73 5.21 1.01 0.34
C SER A 73 6.14 2.08 0.92
N ALA A 74 5.68 3.33 0.96
CA ALA A 74 6.39 4.47 1.54
C ALA A 74 6.27 4.48 3.07
N SER A 75 5.35 3.72 3.63
CA SER A 75 4.97 3.74 5.04
C SER A 75 6.13 3.43 5.99
N ILE A 76 6.90 2.37 5.71
CA ILE A 76 8.05 1.97 6.53
C ILE A 76 9.17 3.02 6.46
N PRO A 77 9.64 3.44 5.26
CA PRO A 77 10.63 4.52 5.13
C PRO A 77 10.21 5.80 5.84
N VAL A 78 8.97 6.25 5.68
CA VAL A 78 8.48 7.49 6.31
C VAL A 78 8.51 7.37 7.83
N ALA A 79 8.13 6.22 8.40
CA ALA A 79 8.23 6.02 9.85
C ALA A 79 9.68 6.19 10.36
N VAL A 80 10.65 5.56 9.69
CA VAL A 80 12.07 5.66 10.03
C VAL A 80 12.61 7.08 9.85
N LEU A 81 12.27 7.72 8.72
CA LEU A 81 12.69 9.08 8.40
C LEU A 81 12.11 10.09 9.37
N SER A 82 10.85 9.92 9.80
CA SER A 82 10.23 10.75 10.83
C SER A 82 11.10 10.78 12.09
N ILE A 83 11.38 9.61 12.66
CA ILE A 83 12.19 9.47 13.87
C ILE A 83 13.57 10.09 13.69
N THR A 84 14.21 9.81 12.55
CA THR A 84 15.57 10.29 12.24
C THR A 84 15.60 11.80 12.09
N CYS A 85 14.63 12.38 11.37
CA CYS A 85 14.48 13.81 11.17
C CYS A 85 14.26 14.54 12.50
N PHE A 86 13.36 14.05 13.35
CA PHE A 86 13.10 14.65 14.66
C PHE A 86 14.30 14.53 15.62
N ARG A 87 15.02 13.41 15.62
CA ARG A 87 16.27 13.26 16.39
C ARG A 87 17.34 14.24 15.92
N PHE A 88 17.52 14.36 14.62
CA PHE A 88 18.47 15.29 14.02
C PHE A 88 18.09 16.75 14.34
N LEU A 89 16.81 17.09 14.24
CA LEU A 89 16.31 18.42 14.54
C LEU A 89 16.44 18.77 16.04
N SER A 90 16.20 17.80 16.93
CA SER A 90 16.48 17.93 18.36
C SER A 90 17.97 18.18 18.61
N TRP A 91 18.85 17.43 17.93
CA TRP A 91 20.31 17.58 18.06
C TRP A 91 20.80 18.96 17.57
N ILE A 92 20.41 19.40 16.37
CA ILE A 92 20.76 20.73 15.82
C ILE A 92 20.26 21.84 16.74
N SER A 93 19.04 21.70 17.26
CA SER A 93 18.40 22.72 18.10
C SER A 93 18.90 22.71 19.55
N LYS A 94 19.97 21.97 19.87
CA LYS A 94 20.49 21.79 21.24
C LYS A 94 19.37 21.39 22.22
N ASN A 95 18.54 20.43 21.83
CA ASN A 95 17.36 19.93 22.55
C ASN A 95 16.24 20.95 22.82
N LYS A 96 16.21 22.09 22.12
CA LYS A 96 15.03 22.98 22.16
C LYS A 96 13.81 22.36 21.47
N ILE A 97 14.03 21.58 20.41
CA ILE A 97 12.99 20.82 19.73
C ILE A 97 12.93 19.44 20.38
N ARG A 98 11.78 19.10 20.96
CA ARG A 98 11.58 17.83 21.68
C ARG A 98 11.48 16.65 20.72
N ASN A 99 11.88 15.48 21.22
CA ASN A 99 11.60 14.22 20.54
C ASN A 99 10.08 14.01 20.41
N THR A 100 9.68 13.45 19.27
CA THR A 100 8.29 13.13 18.98
C THR A 100 7.82 11.90 19.75
N THR A 101 6.54 11.91 20.11
CA THR A 101 5.89 10.71 20.65
C THR A 101 5.71 9.66 19.56
N ILE A 102 5.40 8.42 19.94
CA ILE A 102 5.04 7.37 18.98
C ILE A 102 3.80 7.77 18.15
N LEU A 103 2.86 8.50 18.76
CA LEU A 103 1.63 8.93 18.09
C LEU A 103 1.88 10.10 17.13
N GLU A 104 2.77 11.03 17.46
CA GLU A 104 3.22 12.08 16.54
C GLU A 104 3.96 11.49 15.33
N ASN A 105 4.82 10.47 15.52
CA ASN A 105 5.46 9.77 14.41
C ASN A 105 4.46 8.96 13.57
N ASN A 106 3.39 8.42 14.17
CA ASN A 106 2.31 7.79 13.44
C ASN A 106 1.56 8.78 12.53
N ILE A 107 1.36 10.03 12.97
CA ILE A 107 0.80 11.10 12.13
C ILE A 107 1.71 11.40 10.93
N VAL A 108 3.03 11.47 11.15
CA VAL A 108 4.00 11.70 10.06
C VAL A 108 3.95 10.56 9.05
N GLN A 109 3.93 9.31 9.53
CA GLN A 109 3.79 8.12 8.69
C GLN A 109 2.47 8.13 7.91
N THR A 110 1.36 8.49 8.55
CA THR A 110 0.04 8.52 7.91
C THR A 110 0.00 9.59 6.81
N ALA A 111 0.47 10.81 7.10
CA ALA A 111 0.53 11.88 6.11
C ALA A 111 1.52 11.56 4.96
N GLY A 112 2.65 10.94 5.26
CA GLY A 112 3.64 10.55 4.25
C GLY A 112 3.16 9.41 3.34
N SER A 113 2.51 8.39 3.89
CA SER A 113 1.94 7.28 3.11
C SER A 113 0.66 7.66 2.35
N ALA A 114 -0.05 8.71 2.76
CA ALA A 114 -1.19 9.23 1.99
C ALA A 114 -0.77 9.68 0.57
N GLY A 115 0.46 10.19 0.40
CA GLY A 115 1.00 10.53 -0.91
C GLY A 115 1.07 9.34 -1.87
N GLU A 116 1.47 8.16 -1.37
CA GLU A 116 1.48 6.91 -2.14
C GLU A 116 0.06 6.49 -2.56
N SER A 117 -0.90 6.58 -1.63
CA SER A 117 -2.30 6.19 -1.89
C SER A 117 -2.92 7.01 -3.03
N ILE A 118 -2.64 8.30 -3.07
CA ILE A 118 -3.08 9.19 -4.16
C ILE A 118 -2.32 8.89 -5.45
N ALA A 119 -0.99 8.69 -5.36
CA ALA A 119 -0.13 8.42 -6.51
C ALA A 119 -0.55 7.16 -7.27
N PHE A 120 -0.89 6.07 -6.56
CA PHE A 120 -1.38 4.85 -7.21
C PHE A 120 -2.70 5.11 -7.96
N GLY A 121 -3.66 5.75 -7.29
CA GLY A 121 -4.96 6.09 -7.88
C GLY A 121 -4.82 6.91 -9.16
N LEU A 122 -3.98 7.95 -9.15
CA LEU A 122 -3.72 8.77 -10.33
C LEU A 122 -2.91 8.05 -11.41
N GLY A 123 -1.89 7.30 -11.01
CA GLY A 123 -0.97 6.62 -11.91
C GLY A 123 -1.63 5.54 -12.77
N VAL A 124 -2.71 4.90 -12.28
CA VAL A 124 -3.47 3.93 -13.08
C VAL A 124 -4.63 4.56 -13.85
N THR A 125 -5.27 5.59 -13.30
CA THR A 125 -6.48 6.18 -13.92
C THR A 125 -6.15 7.21 -15.00
N MET A 126 -5.12 8.04 -14.80
CA MET A 126 -4.79 9.12 -15.74
C MET A 126 -4.34 8.58 -17.10
N PRO A 127 -3.43 7.59 -17.19
CA PRO A 127 -3.09 7.01 -18.50
C PRO A 127 -4.29 6.36 -19.18
N ALA A 128 -5.19 5.73 -18.43
CA ALA A 128 -6.39 5.11 -19.00
C ALA A 128 -7.32 6.14 -19.64
N ILE A 129 -7.55 7.28 -18.97
CA ILE A 129 -8.38 8.36 -19.50
C ILE A 129 -7.70 9.04 -20.70
N MET A 130 -6.36 9.15 -20.68
CA MET A 130 -5.57 9.64 -21.82
C MET A 130 -5.71 8.73 -23.05
N ILE A 131 -5.67 7.41 -22.87
CA ILE A 131 -5.89 6.43 -23.94
C ILE A 131 -7.32 6.53 -24.52
N LEU A 132 -8.30 6.90 -23.68
CA LEU A 132 -9.68 7.17 -24.12
C LEU A 132 -9.84 8.49 -24.90
N GLY A 133 -8.76 9.25 -25.11
CA GLY A 133 -8.73 10.47 -25.90
C GLY A 133 -8.94 11.76 -25.12
N PHE A 134 -8.83 11.74 -23.79
CA PHE A 134 -8.94 12.93 -22.95
C PHE A 134 -7.56 13.51 -22.61
N ASP A 135 -7.42 14.82 -22.73
CA ASP A 135 -6.18 15.49 -22.33
C ASP A 135 -5.98 15.50 -20.81
N LEU A 136 -4.72 15.38 -20.39
CA LEU A 136 -4.29 15.49 -18.99
C LEU A 136 -4.08 16.95 -18.60
N GLU A 137 -5.18 17.71 -18.53
CA GLU A 137 -5.13 19.07 -18.02
C GLU A 137 -4.80 19.09 -16.52
N ILE A 138 -3.86 19.94 -16.11
CA ILE A 138 -3.39 20.06 -14.72
C ILE A 138 -4.58 20.23 -13.75
N THR A 139 -5.54 21.08 -14.11
CA THR A 139 -6.73 21.34 -13.29
C THR A 139 -7.58 20.08 -13.11
N ARG A 140 -7.77 19.29 -14.17
CA ARG A 140 -8.52 18.03 -14.09
C ARG A 140 -7.81 17.03 -13.19
N VAL A 141 -6.51 16.85 -13.39
CA VAL A 141 -5.70 15.93 -12.56
C VAL A 141 -5.76 16.34 -11.10
N MET A 142 -5.61 17.63 -10.81
CA MET A 142 -5.68 18.20 -9.47
C MET A 142 -7.06 18.00 -8.82
N LEU A 143 -8.14 18.28 -9.53
CA LEU A 143 -9.51 18.10 -9.01
C LEU A 143 -9.81 16.62 -8.71
N VAL A 144 -9.45 15.72 -9.62
CA VAL A 144 -9.63 14.28 -9.39
C VAL A 144 -8.81 13.81 -8.19
N ALA A 145 -7.56 14.27 -8.05
CA ALA A 145 -6.70 13.94 -6.91
C ALA A 145 -7.29 14.41 -5.58
N ILE A 146 -7.73 15.68 -5.50
CA ILE A 146 -8.27 16.28 -4.29
C ILE A 146 -9.62 15.64 -3.93
N LEU A 147 -10.57 15.61 -4.86
CA LEU A 147 -11.92 15.12 -4.59
C LEU A 147 -11.90 13.61 -4.32
N GLY A 148 -11.17 12.83 -5.13
CA GLY A 148 -10.99 11.40 -4.92
C GLY A 148 -10.27 11.09 -3.61
N GLY A 149 -9.22 11.84 -3.27
CA GLY A 149 -8.51 11.70 -2.00
C GLY A 149 -9.41 11.99 -0.79
N LEU A 150 -10.17 13.08 -0.82
CA LEU A 150 -11.10 13.45 0.24
C LEU A 150 -12.22 12.41 0.42
N ILE A 151 -12.81 11.93 -0.69
CA ILE A 151 -13.81 10.85 -0.65
C ILE A 151 -13.20 9.58 -0.05
N GLY A 152 -11.97 9.22 -0.46
CA GLY A 152 -11.26 8.07 0.09
C GLY A 152 -11.06 8.16 1.60
N ILE A 153 -10.63 9.32 2.10
CA ILE A 153 -10.46 9.56 3.55
C ILE A 153 -11.79 9.39 4.29
N LEU A 154 -12.89 9.96 3.78
CA LEU A 154 -14.21 9.83 4.41
C LEU A 154 -14.72 8.39 4.39
N MET A 155 -14.56 7.68 3.27
CA MET A 155 -14.96 6.27 3.11
C MET A 155 -14.13 5.32 3.97
N MET A 156 -12.91 5.70 4.36
CA MET A 156 -12.09 4.88 5.25
C MET A 156 -12.68 4.75 6.66
N ILE A 157 -13.49 5.72 7.12
CA ILE A 157 -14.08 5.71 8.46
C ILE A 157 -15.00 4.50 8.70
N PRO A 158 -16.04 4.24 7.88
CA PRO A 158 -16.85 3.03 8.04
C PRO A 158 -16.05 1.75 7.76
N LEU A 159 -15.12 1.78 6.79
CA LEU A 159 -14.32 0.62 6.41
C LEU A 159 -13.31 0.21 7.50
N ARG A 160 -12.74 1.16 8.27
CA ARG A 160 -11.82 0.86 9.38
C ARG A 160 -12.44 -0.12 10.38
N ARG A 161 -13.68 0.12 10.81
CA ARG A 161 -14.33 -0.78 11.79
C ARG A 161 -14.54 -2.17 11.22
N ALA A 162 -15.01 -2.25 9.98
CA ALA A 162 -15.31 -3.51 9.30
C ALA A 162 -14.06 -4.32 8.96
N LEU A 163 -13.02 -3.66 8.44
CA LEU A 163 -11.81 -4.31 7.92
C LEU A 163 -10.73 -4.44 8.98
N ILE A 164 -10.51 -3.44 9.83
CA ILE A 164 -9.38 -3.45 10.76
C ILE A 164 -9.81 -3.97 12.13
N VAL A 165 -10.89 -3.43 12.70
CA VAL A 165 -11.31 -3.78 14.06
C VAL A 165 -11.94 -5.16 14.09
N GLN A 166 -13.01 -5.40 13.32
CA GLN A 166 -13.74 -6.67 13.37
C GLN A 166 -12.92 -7.86 12.84
N GLN A 167 -12.12 -7.64 11.79
CA GLN A 167 -11.29 -8.69 11.19
C GLN A 167 -9.87 -8.75 11.78
N HIS A 168 -9.65 -8.16 12.96
CA HIS A 168 -8.35 -8.19 13.63
C HIS A 168 -7.84 -9.64 13.80
N GLY A 169 -6.63 -9.94 13.36
CA GLY A 169 -6.06 -11.30 13.44
C GLY A 169 -6.57 -12.29 12.38
N HIS A 170 -7.61 -11.94 11.62
CA HIS A 170 -8.03 -12.68 10.42
C HIS A 170 -7.37 -12.10 9.17
N LEU A 171 -7.48 -10.78 8.97
CA LEU A 171 -6.78 -10.07 7.90
C LEU A 171 -5.35 -9.75 8.35
N LYS A 172 -4.37 -10.24 7.59
CA LYS A 172 -2.97 -9.91 7.77
C LYS A 172 -2.70 -8.52 7.19
N TYR A 173 -2.17 -7.63 8.01
CA TYR A 173 -1.69 -6.30 7.60
C TYR A 173 -0.16 -6.26 7.71
N PRO A 174 0.59 -6.95 6.83
CA PRO A 174 2.03 -7.12 6.98
C PRO A 174 2.77 -5.78 7.06
N GLU A 175 2.45 -4.85 6.18
CA GLU A 175 3.05 -3.51 6.14
C GLU A 175 2.69 -2.67 7.38
N GLY A 176 1.41 -2.63 7.74
CA GLY A 176 0.94 -1.90 8.91
C GLY A 176 1.56 -2.45 10.20
N THR A 177 1.73 -3.77 10.29
CA THR A 177 2.37 -4.44 11.42
C THR A 177 3.86 -4.10 11.46
N ALA A 178 4.56 -4.17 10.34
CA ALA A 178 5.97 -3.80 10.25
C ALA A 178 6.20 -2.33 10.65
N CYS A 179 5.35 -1.41 10.18
CA CYS A 179 5.41 0.00 10.57
C CYS A 179 5.17 0.19 12.07
N ALA A 180 4.20 -0.52 12.64
CA ALA A 180 3.93 -0.48 14.07
C ALA A 180 5.15 -0.96 14.87
N GLU A 181 5.81 -2.04 14.45
CA GLU A 181 7.03 -2.53 15.13
C GLU A 181 8.20 -1.55 15.00
N VAL A 182 8.37 -0.90 13.85
CA VAL A 182 9.38 0.18 13.68
C VAL A 182 9.12 1.33 14.64
N LEU A 183 7.86 1.80 14.73
CA LEU A 183 7.47 2.89 15.61
C LEU A 183 7.61 2.52 17.10
N LYS A 184 7.30 1.27 17.47
CA LYS A 184 7.50 0.74 18.84
C LYS A 184 8.98 0.62 19.20
N ALA A 185 9.78 0.03 18.33
CA ALA A 185 11.22 -0.15 18.53
C ALA A 185 11.97 1.18 18.68
N ALA A 186 11.43 2.25 18.10
CA ALA A 186 11.97 3.60 18.17
C ALA A 186 11.15 4.55 19.07
N ALA A 187 10.26 4.02 19.91
CA ALA A 187 9.41 4.82 20.78
C ALA A 187 10.24 5.73 21.71
N SER A 188 9.83 6.99 21.84
CA SER A 188 10.47 7.95 22.76
C SER A 188 10.33 7.51 24.22
N PRO A 189 11.25 7.92 25.12
CA PRO A 189 11.15 7.60 26.55
C PRO A 189 9.77 7.95 27.14
N GLU A 190 9.23 9.13 26.81
CA GLU A 190 7.88 9.57 27.21
C GLU A 190 6.79 8.58 26.74
N SER A 191 6.88 8.10 25.49
CA SER A 191 5.91 7.12 24.95
C SER A 191 6.04 5.75 25.60
N ARG A 192 7.26 5.36 26.01
CA ARG A 192 7.53 4.09 26.69
C ARG A 192 7.04 4.13 28.14
N ASP A 193 7.25 5.25 28.81
CA ASP A 193 6.71 5.49 30.15
C ASP A 193 5.18 5.46 30.15
N ALA A 194 4.56 6.05 29.13
CA ALA A 194 3.11 6.01 28.95
C ALA A 194 2.60 4.61 28.55
N ALA A 195 3.39 3.80 27.82
CA ALA A 195 3.04 2.43 27.45
C ALA A 195 3.06 1.47 28.66
N HIS A 196 3.95 1.70 29.63
CA HIS A 196 4.22 0.81 30.77
C HIS A 196 3.93 1.43 32.14
N ALA A 197 3.08 2.45 32.21
CA ALA A 197 2.68 3.10 33.45
C ALA A 197 1.99 2.09 34.38
N GLY A 198 2.78 1.41 35.22
CA GLY A 198 2.30 0.45 36.23
C GLY A 198 2.98 -0.94 36.22
N ASP A 199 3.85 -1.27 35.26
CA ASP A 199 4.47 -2.61 35.20
C ASP A 199 5.99 -2.56 34.94
N ALA A 200 6.76 -2.72 36.03
CA ALA A 200 8.22 -2.65 36.02
C ALA A 200 8.88 -3.81 35.24
N VAL A 201 8.21 -4.97 35.16
CA VAL A 201 8.70 -6.14 34.43
C VAL A 201 8.56 -5.93 32.92
N ALA A 202 7.46 -5.27 32.49
CA ALA A 202 7.23 -4.91 31.10
C ALA A 202 8.21 -3.84 30.58
N ARG A 203 8.68 -2.93 31.44
CA ARG A 203 9.72 -1.92 31.08
C ARG A 203 11.06 -2.57 30.71
N ALA A 204 11.50 -3.58 31.47
CA ALA A 204 12.79 -4.25 31.24
C ALA A 204 12.81 -5.05 29.93
N ALA A 205 11.72 -5.76 29.62
CA ALA A 205 11.58 -6.48 28.33
C ALA A 205 11.49 -5.52 27.13
N ALA A 206 10.91 -4.33 27.32
CA ALA A 206 10.84 -3.30 26.29
C ALA A 206 12.20 -2.64 26.01
N ASP A 207 13.12 -2.56 26.98
CA ASP A 207 14.49 -2.02 26.76
C ASP A 207 15.35 -2.98 25.92
N GLU A 208 15.13 -4.28 26.03
CA GLU A 208 15.87 -5.29 25.26
C GLU A 208 15.44 -5.33 23.78
N ALA A 209 14.14 -5.12 23.49
CA ALA A 209 13.60 -5.05 22.13
C ALA A 209 14.00 -3.77 21.34
N VAL A 210 14.46 -2.72 22.04
CA VAL A 210 14.77 -1.39 21.48
C VAL A 210 16.12 -1.33 20.76
N GLY A 211 16.94 -2.39 20.85
CA GLY A 211 18.14 -2.55 20.02
C GLY A 211 17.88 -2.50 18.50
N GLY A 212 16.63 -2.77 18.07
CA GLY A 212 16.23 -2.80 16.67
C GLY A 212 16.31 -1.46 15.92
N GLY A 213 16.19 -0.32 16.62
CA GLY A 213 16.24 1.01 15.98
C GLY A 213 17.58 1.28 15.25
N LYS A 214 18.70 0.82 15.82
CA LYS A 214 20.03 0.92 15.18
C LYS A 214 20.14 0.00 13.96
N ILE A 215 19.52 -1.17 14.01
CA ILE A 215 19.49 -2.13 12.89
C ILE A 215 18.71 -1.54 11.71
N ILE A 216 17.55 -0.93 11.98
CA ILE A 216 16.70 -0.34 10.95
C ILE A 216 17.40 0.84 10.26
N ILE A 217 18.01 1.74 11.03
CA ILE A 217 18.77 2.88 10.49
C ILE A 217 20.01 2.39 9.71
N GLY A 218 20.72 1.39 10.25
CA GLY A 218 21.85 0.76 9.57
C GLY A 218 21.45 0.11 8.25
N GLY A 219 20.34 -0.63 8.22
CA GLY A 219 19.79 -1.23 7.00
C GLY A 219 19.41 -0.18 5.96
N PHE A 220 18.81 0.93 6.38
CA PHE A 220 18.47 2.03 5.47
C PHE A 220 19.73 2.69 4.89
N ALA A 221 20.75 2.93 5.71
CA ALA A 221 22.03 3.48 5.25
C ALA A 221 22.75 2.54 4.26
N ILE A 222 22.78 1.24 4.55
CA ILE A 222 23.34 0.22 3.65
C ILE A 222 22.56 0.18 2.33
N GLY A 223 21.23 0.19 2.37
CA GLY A 223 20.39 0.19 1.17
C GLY A 223 20.61 1.43 0.31
N PHE A 224 20.69 2.61 0.93
CA PHE A 224 20.97 3.87 0.24
C PHE A 224 22.37 3.87 -0.39
N LEU A 225 23.39 3.43 0.34
CA LEU A 225 24.76 3.31 -0.18
C LEU A 225 24.83 2.31 -1.33
N TYR A 226 24.23 1.13 -1.17
CA TYR A 226 24.21 0.10 -2.22
C TYR A 226 23.56 0.62 -3.50
N TYR A 227 22.36 1.22 -3.39
CA TYR A 227 21.66 1.76 -4.55
C TYR A 227 22.40 2.94 -5.18
N GLY A 228 22.95 3.84 -4.36
CA GLY A 228 23.76 4.97 -4.82
C GLY A 228 25.02 4.52 -5.55
N LEU A 229 25.74 3.52 -5.02
CA LEU A 229 26.93 2.96 -5.67
C LEU A 229 26.59 2.27 -7.00
N LEU A 230 25.49 1.51 -7.07
CA LEU A 230 25.03 0.91 -8.32
C LEU A 230 24.71 1.95 -9.39
N GLN A 231 23.99 3.02 -9.02
CA GLN A 231 23.63 4.11 -9.94
C GLN A 231 24.87 4.91 -10.41
N ILE A 232 25.77 5.26 -9.50
CA ILE A 232 26.94 6.09 -9.78
C ILE A 232 27.98 5.32 -10.60
N PHE A 233 28.28 4.09 -10.21
CA PHE A 233 29.38 3.34 -10.82
C PHE A 233 28.92 2.37 -11.93
N LYS A 234 27.60 2.19 -12.12
CA LYS A 234 27.01 1.28 -13.13
C LYS A 234 27.70 -0.09 -13.18
N ILE A 235 28.11 -0.60 -12.02
CA ILE A 235 28.97 -1.79 -11.88
C ILE A 235 28.26 -3.05 -12.41
N MET A 236 26.92 -3.06 -12.38
CA MET A 236 26.10 -4.15 -12.90
C MET A 236 25.07 -3.61 -13.89
N LYS A 237 24.74 -4.41 -14.92
CA LYS A 237 23.56 -4.14 -15.75
C LYS A 237 22.32 -4.07 -14.85
N GLU A 238 21.44 -3.10 -15.09
CA GLU A 238 20.20 -2.94 -14.33
C GLU A 238 19.28 -4.15 -14.49
N VAL A 239 19.30 -4.76 -15.68
CA VAL A 239 18.57 -5.99 -16.01
C VAL A 239 19.51 -6.96 -16.75
N PRO A 240 20.31 -7.79 -16.05
CA PRO A 240 20.96 -8.92 -16.69
C PRO A 240 19.92 -9.87 -17.27
N GLU A 241 20.09 -10.21 -18.55
CA GLU A 241 19.22 -11.11 -19.28
C GLU A 241 20.02 -12.24 -19.93
N LYS A 242 19.43 -13.45 -19.90
CA LYS A 242 19.86 -14.60 -20.68
C LYS A 242 18.69 -15.12 -21.52
N ILE A 243 18.83 -14.99 -22.84
CA ILE A 243 17.91 -15.60 -23.81
C ILE A 243 18.42 -17.01 -24.15
N PHE A 244 17.52 -17.98 -24.16
CA PHE A 244 17.81 -19.36 -24.52
C PHE A 244 17.78 -19.57 -26.04
N GLY A 245 18.69 -20.42 -26.51
CA GLY A 245 18.70 -20.92 -27.89
C GLY A 245 17.89 -22.22 -28.03
N LYS A 246 17.97 -22.85 -29.20
CA LYS A 246 17.31 -24.15 -29.45
C LYS A 246 17.75 -25.21 -28.41
N PRO A 247 16.83 -26.06 -27.91
CA PRO A 247 15.42 -26.23 -28.29
C PRO A 247 14.43 -25.26 -27.61
N PHE A 248 14.89 -24.39 -26.70
CA PHE A 248 14.05 -23.50 -25.89
C PHE A 248 14.01 -22.07 -26.46
N GLU A 249 13.93 -21.95 -27.78
CA GLU A 249 14.01 -20.69 -28.48
C GLU A 249 12.84 -19.76 -28.09
N GLY A 250 13.17 -18.51 -27.71
CA GLY A 250 12.19 -17.54 -27.21
C GLY A 250 12.01 -17.56 -25.70
N GLY A 251 12.61 -18.51 -24.97
CA GLY A 251 12.67 -18.44 -23.52
C GLY A 251 13.73 -17.44 -23.07
N SER A 252 13.46 -16.68 -22.00
CA SER A 252 14.51 -15.88 -21.35
C SER A 252 14.36 -15.85 -19.83
N ILE A 253 15.48 -15.58 -19.16
CA ILE A 253 15.51 -15.24 -17.75
C ILE A 253 16.18 -13.87 -17.65
N SER A 254 15.44 -12.93 -17.09
CA SER A 254 15.95 -11.62 -16.70
C SER A 254 15.81 -11.45 -15.19
N LEU A 255 16.74 -10.70 -14.61
CA LEU A 255 16.67 -10.31 -13.20
C LEU A 255 16.68 -8.79 -13.15
N GLU A 256 15.62 -8.18 -12.65
CA GLU A 256 15.63 -6.76 -12.35
C GLU A 256 16.33 -6.53 -11.01
N ASN A 257 17.56 -6.00 -11.05
CA ASN A 257 18.37 -5.78 -9.85
C ASN A 257 17.97 -4.50 -9.12
N ASN A 258 16.72 -4.46 -8.65
CA ASN A 258 16.18 -3.33 -7.90
C ASN A 258 15.98 -3.73 -6.42
N PRO A 259 16.78 -3.15 -5.49
CA PRO A 259 16.64 -3.40 -4.04
C PRO A 259 15.24 -3.13 -3.50
N ALA A 260 14.51 -2.19 -4.10
CA ALA A 260 13.14 -1.89 -3.69
C ALA A 260 12.22 -3.09 -3.95
N LEU A 261 12.36 -3.78 -5.09
CA LEU A 261 11.58 -4.98 -5.43
C LEU A 261 11.94 -6.16 -4.51
N LEU A 262 13.22 -6.31 -4.15
CA LEU A 262 13.65 -7.29 -3.15
C LEU A 262 13.00 -7.03 -1.79
N GLY A 263 12.99 -5.77 -1.33
CA GLY A 263 12.36 -5.35 -0.08
C GLY A 263 10.86 -5.62 -0.07
N VAL A 264 10.16 -5.27 -1.16
CA VAL A 264 8.73 -5.58 -1.34
C VAL A 264 8.47 -7.09 -1.23
N GLY A 265 9.27 -7.91 -1.91
CA GLY A 265 9.18 -9.38 -1.84
C GLY A 265 9.36 -9.93 -0.43
N TYR A 266 10.30 -9.38 0.33
CA TYR A 266 10.52 -9.78 1.73
C TYR A 266 9.32 -9.46 2.63
N ILE A 267 8.65 -8.31 2.43
CA ILE A 267 7.51 -7.87 3.24
C ILE A 267 6.25 -8.68 2.94
N ILE A 268 5.94 -8.92 1.67
CA ILE A 268 4.76 -9.71 1.27
C ILE A 268 4.93 -11.21 1.52
N GLY A 269 6.19 -11.66 1.65
CA GLY A 269 6.55 -13.01 2.01
C GLY A 269 6.63 -13.98 0.82
N PRO A 270 7.26 -15.16 1.05
CA PRO A 270 7.64 -16.08 -0.01
C PRO A 270 6.46 -16.62 -0.83
N ARG A 271 5.28 -16.75 -0.22
CA ARG A 271 4.08 -17.26 -0.91
C ARG A 271 3.62 -16.32 -2.02
N ILE A 272 3.47 -15.03 -1.71
CA ILE A 272 3.01 -14.04 -2.70
C ILE A 272 4.11 -13.81 -3.73
N SER A 273 5.38 -13.73 -3.30
CA SER A 273 6.52 -13.64 -4.20
C SER A 273 6.61 -14.84 -5.16
N ALA A 274 6.36 -16.06 -4.68
CA ALA A 274 6.35 -17.26 -5.52
C ALA A 274 5.21 -17.26 -6.53
N LEU A 275 4.02 -16.75 -6.16
CA LEU A 275 2.91 -16.59 -7.11
C LEU A 275 3.25 -15.57 -8.22
N MET A 276 3.85 -14.43 -7.84
CA MET A 276 4.31 -13.44 -8.82
C MET A 276 5.41 -14.00 -9.73
N MET A 277 6.39 -14.71 -9.14
CA MET A 277 7.43 -15.42 -9.89
C MET A 277 6.81 -16.48 -10.82
N GLY A 278 5.79 -17.20 -10.37
CA GLY A 278 5.04 -18.15 -11.19
C GLY A 278 4.41 -17.51 -12.43
N GLY A 279 3.88 -16.29 -12.30
CA GLY A 279 3.41 -15.48 -13.44
C GLY A 279 4.53 -15.12 -14.42
N GLY A 280 5.71 -14.75 -13.90
CA GLY A 280 6.91 -14.50 -14.72
C GLY A 280 7.42 -15.76 -15.43
N VAL A 281 7.49 -16.89 -14.73
CA VAL A 281 7.85 -18.20 -15.30
C VAL A 281 6.87 -18.61 -16.38
N LEU A 282 5.56 -18.51 -16.12
CA LEU A 282 4.52 -18.81 -17.11
C LEU A 282 4.67 -17.92 -18.34
N SER A 283 4.95 -16.63 -18.15
CA SER A 283 5.11 -15.69 -19.27
C SER A 283 6.37 -16.00 -20.10
N TYR A 284 7.55 -15.98 -19.47
CA TYR A 284 8.84 -16.00 -20.16
C TYR A 284 9.36 -17.40 -20.50
N LEU A 285 8.94 -18.45 -19.78
CA LEU A 285 9.40 -19.82 -20.00
C LEU A 285 8.34 -20.74 -20.62
N VAL A 286 7.09 -20.31 -20.70
CA VAL A 286 6.01 -21.14 -21.29
C VAL A 286 5.31 -20.40 -22.43
N LEU A 287 4.69 -19.25 -22.18
CA LEU A 287 3.87 -18.57 -23.17
C LEU A 287 4.70 -17.99 -24.32
N ILE A 288 5.80 -17.28 -24.06
CA ILE A 288 6.64 -16.73 -25.14
C ILE A 288 7.24 -17.85 -26.02
N PRO A 289 7.88 -18.91 -25.45
CA PRO A 289 8.34 -20.04 -26.25
C PRO A 289 7.23 -20.71 -27.05
N ALA A 290 6.04 -20.87 -26.45
CA ALA A 290 4.89 -21.46 -27.15
C ALA A 290 4.43 -20.58 -28.33
N ILE A 291 4.29 -19.28 -28.13
CA ILE A 291 3.94 -18.32 -29.20
C ILE A 291 4.99 -18.37 -30.30
N LYS A 292 6.27 -18.39 -29.95
CA LYS A 292 7.36 -18.46 -30.94
C LYS A 292 7.35 -19.80 -31.69
N TYR A 293 7.15 -20.92 -30.99
CA TYR A 293 7.09 -22.25 -31.59
C TYR A 293 5.92 -22.38 -32.58
N PHE A 294 4.69 -22.11 -32.14
CA PHE A 294 3.50 -22.26 -32.99
C PHE A 294 3.39 -21.15 -34.05
N GLY A 295 3.74 -19.91 -33.69
CA GLY A 295 3.66 -18.74 -34.57
C GLY A 295 4.79 -18.62 -35.60
N SER A 296 5.91 -19.34 -35.42
CA SER A 296 7.04 -19.28 -36.38
C SER A 296 6.68 -19.74 -37.80
N THR A 297 5.61 -20.50 -37.96
CA THR A 297 5.13 -20.99 -39.26
C THR A 297 4.22 -20.00 -39.98
N ALA A 298 3.74 -18.96 -39.29
CA ALA A 298 2.93 -17.91 -39.90
C ALA A 298 3.82 -16.96 -40.71
N ALA A 299 3.58 -16.91 -42.02
CA ALA A 299 4.32 -16.04 -42.94
C ALA A 299 3.91 -14.55 -42.82
N ALA A 300 2.76 -14.27 -42.22
CA ALA A 300 2.23 -12.92 -42.03
C ALA A 300 2.17 -12.55 -40.53
N PRO A 301 2.26 -11.26 -40.18
CA PRO A 301 1.99 -10.79 -38.82
C PRO A 301 0.59 -11.21 -38.36
N LEU A 302 0.48 -11.65 -37.11
CA LEU A 302 -0.80 -11.95 -36.49
C LEU A 302 -1.29 -10.76 -35.66
N PRO A 303 -2.60 -10.47 -35.64
CA PRO A 303 -3.16 -9.47 -34.73
C PRO A 303 -2.76 -9.77 -33.27
N PRO A 304 -2.44 -8.76 -32.43
CA PRO A 304 -2.74 -7.33 -32.59
C PRO A 304 -1.66 -6.51 -33.32
N GLU A 305 -0.58 -7.14 -33.79
CA GLU A 305 0.47 -6.43 -34.54
C GLU A 305 -0.05 -5.91 -35.88
N PRO A 306 0.36 -4.70 -36.31
CA PRO A 306 -0.06 -4.17 -37.60
C PRO A 306 0.49 -5.02 -38.75
N PRO A 307 -0.15 -5.02 -39.93
CA PRO A 307 0.30 -5.80 -41.09
C PRO A 307 1.72 -5.47 -41.58
N THR A 308 2.28 -4.34 -41.15
CA THR A 308 3.63 -3.86 -41.45
C THR A 308 4.69 -4.36 -40.47
N ALA A 309 4.31 -5.05 -39.40
CA ALA A 309 5.21 -5.56 -38.38
C ALA A 309 5.96 -6.82 -38.83
N HIS A 310 6.91 -7.26 -38.01
CA HIS A 310 7.64 -8.51 -38.23
C HIS A 310 6.74 -9.73 -38.02
N ALA A 311 6.93 -10.78 -38.83
CA ALA A 311 6.36 -12.09 -38.53
C ALA A 311 6.92 -12.62 -37.20
N ILE A 312 6.14 -13.44 -36.48
CA ILE A 312 6.51 -13.95 -35.13
C ILE A 312 7.88 -14.63 -35.12
N ALA A 313 8.27 -15.30 -36.21
CA ALA A 313 9.58 -15.93 -36.35
C ALA A 313 10.76 -14.94 -36.19
N GLN A 314 10.57 -13.68 -36.62
CA GLN A 314 11.59 -12.63 -36.59
C GLN A 314 11.53 -11.79 -35.31
N MET A 315 10.50 -11.97 -34.49
CA MET A 315 10.33 -11.20 -33.26
C MET A 315 11.30 -11.66 -32.17
N THR A 316 11.80 -10.66 -31.46
CA THR A 316 12.53 -10.80 -30.19
C THR A 316 11.58 -11.19 -29.06
N VAL A 317 12.15 -11.64 -27.94
CA VAL A 317 11.39 -11.97 -26.73
C VAL A 317 10.61 -10.76 -26.21
N GLU A 318 11.22 -9.57 -26.25
CA GLU A 318 10.61 -8.32 -25.80
C GLU A 318 9.43 -7.90 -26.70
N GLU A 319 9.56 -8.05 -28.01
CA GLU A 319 8.48 -7.76 -28.96
C GLU A 319 7.28 -8.70 -28.76
N ILE A 320 7.52 -10.00 -28.56
CA ILE A 320 6.44 -10.95 -28.25
C ILE A 320 5.79 -10.62 -26.91
N GLN A 321 6.60 -10.21 -25.92
CA GLN A 321 6.10 -9.82 -24.61
C GLN A 321 5.19 -8.59 -24.69
N LYS A 322 5.59 -7.52 -25.39
CA LYS A 322 4.78 -6.31 -25.55
C LYS A 322 3.58 -6.51 -26.45
N GLY A 323 3.74 -7.25 -27.54
CA GLY A 323 2.72 -7.45 -28.56
C GLY A 323 1.63 -8.45 -28.18
N TYR A 324 1.94 -9.48 -27.38
CA TYR A 324 0.98 -10.54 -27.08
C TYR A 324 0.80 -10.77 -25.58
N ILE A 325 1.90 -10.98 -24.84
CA ILE A 325 1.83 -11.33 -23.41
C ILE A 325 1.22 -10.18 -22.60
N LEU A 326 1.52 -8.92 -22.93
CA LEU A 326 0.96 -7.77 -22.24
C LEU A 326 -0.57 -7.75 -22.30
N TYR A 327 -1.18 -8.09 -23.44
CA TYR A 327 -2.63 -8.15 -23.59
C TYR A 327 -3.26 -9.34 -22.84
N ILE A 328 -2.61 -10.50 -22.88
CA ILE A 328 -3.04 -11.68 -22.09
C ILE A 328 -2.99 -11.33 -20.59
N GLY A 329 -1.90 -10.71 -20.15
CA GLY A 329 -1.71 -10.22 -18.79
C GLY A 329 -2.76 -9.17 -18.40
N ALA A 330 -3.01 -8.18 -19.27
CA ALA A 330 -4.05 -7.17 -19.05
C ALA A 330 -5.44 -7.81 -18.87
N GLY A 331 -5.79 -8.80 -19.70
CA GLY A 331 -7.02 -9.57 -19.55
C GLY A 331 -7.09 -10.35 -18.24
N ALA A 332 -5.99 -10.98 -17.83
CA ALA A 332 -5.90 -11.69 -16.55
C ALA A 332 -6.05 -10.74 -15.35
N VAL A 333 -5.41 -9.56 -15.39
CA VAL A 333 -5.53 -8.53 -14.36
C VAL A 333 -6.96 -7.97 -14.30
N ALA A 334 -7.59 -7.71 -15.44
CA ALA A 334 -8.98 -7.26 -15.49
C ALA A 334 -9.94 -8.31 -14.89
N ALA A 335 -9.78 -9.58 -15.27
CA ALA A 335 -10.59 -10.68 -14.71
C ALA A 335 -10.36 -10.84 -13.20
N ALA A 336 -9.10 -10.82 -12.75
CA ALA A 336 -8.76 -10.88 -11.33
C ALA A 336 -9.37 -9.70 -10.54
N GLY A 337 -9.37 -8.49 -11.11
CA GLY A 337 -10.00 -7.31 -10.52
C GLY A 337 -11.51 -7.48 -10.34
N ILE A 338 -12.22 -7.97 -11.38
CA ILE A 338 -13.66 -8.22 -11.32
C ILE A 338 -13.98 -9.31 -10.28
N ILE A 339 -13.25 -10.43 -10.32
CA ILE A 339 -13.44 -11.54 -9.37
C ILE A 339 -13.19 -11.06 -7.93
N SER A 340 -12.13 -10.30 -7.70
CA SER A 340 -11.79 -9.75 -6.39
C SER A 340 -12.86 -8.77 -5.89
N LEU A 341 -13.40 -7.92 -6.77
CA LEU A 341 -14.50 -7.03 -6.44
C LEU A 341 -15.73 -7.84 -6.03
N ILE A 342 -16.14 -8.83 -6.83
CA ILE A 342 -17.29 -9.70 -6.54
C ILE A 342 -17.12 -10.39 -5.18
N ARG A 343 -15.93 -10.94 -4.91
CA ARG A 343 -15.61 -11.57 -3.62
C ARG A 343 -15.59 -10.58 -2.45
N SER A 344 -15.30 -9.31 -2.70
CA SER A 344 -15.25 -8.26 -1.67
C SER A 344 -16.60 -7.61 -1.40
N ILE A 345 -17.59 -7.75 -2.28
CA ILE A 345 -18.94 -7.17 -2.11
C ILE A 345 -19.55 -7.52 -0.73
N PRO A 346 -19.53 -8.78 -0.25
CA PRO A 346 -20.07 -9.10 1.07
C PRO A 346 -19.40 -8.29 2.17
N LEU A 347 -18.07 -8.19 2.17
CA LEU A 347 -17.31 -7.46 3.18
C LEU A 347 -17.62 -5.95 3.15
N ILE A 348 -17.68 -5.37 1.95
CA ILE A 348 -18.05 -3.96 1.74
C ILE A 348 -19.48 -3.72 2.24
N TRP A 349 -20.42 -4.60 1.91
CA TRP A 349 -21.81 -4.50 2.33
C TRP A 349 -21.97 -4.57 3.85
N HIS A 350 -21.28 -5.51 4.50
CA HIS A 350 -21.29 -5.61 5.97
C HIS A 350 -20.70 -4.35 6.62
N GLY A 351 -19.62 -3.79 6.06
CA GLY A 351 -19.03 -2.56 6.57
C GLY A 351 -19.94 -1.35 6.41
N LEU A 352 -20.60 -1.20 5.26
CA LEU A 352 -21.59 -0.15 5.02
C LEU A 352 -22.80 -0.32 5.96
N LYS A 353 -23.32 -1.53 6.10
CA LYS A 353 -24.45 -1.82 7.00
C LYS A 353 -24.12 -1.51 8.46
N GLY A 354 -22.90 -1.85 8.90
CA GLY A 354 -22.40 -1.47 10.23
C GLY A 354 -22.32 0.04 10.40
N GLY A 355 -21.78 0.76 9.41
CA GLY A 355 -21.72 2.23 9.42
C GLY A 355 -23.10 2.91 9.45
N LEU A 356 -24.08 2.36 8.74
CA LEU A 356 -25.47 2.86 8.77
C LEU A 356 -26.19 2.54 10.09
N ALA A 357 -25.89 1.39 10.71
CA ALA A 357 -26.43 1.06 12.02
C ALA A 357 -25.92 2.04 13.09
N ASP A 358 -24.63 2.38 13.04
CA ASP A 358 -24.00 3.40 13.89
C ASP A 358 -24.65 4.79 13.75
N LEU A 359 -25.16 5.14 12.56
CA LEU A 359 -25.88 6.39 12.33
C LEU A 359 -27.26 6.41 13.02
N ARG A 360 -27.90 5.23 13.15
CA ARG A 360 -29.23 5.07 13.78
C ARG A 360 -29.15 4.94 15.30
N SER A 361 -28.06 4.40 15.85
CA SER A 361 -27.84 4.37 17.29
C SER A 361 -27.46 5.77 17.81
N SER A 362 -28.38 6.40 18.56
CA SER A 362 -28.22 7.72 19.15
C SER A 362 -26.99 7.83 20.08
N GLY A 363 -26.14 8.83 19.84
CA GLY A 363 -25.34 9.66 20.78
C GLY A 363 -24.61 9.04 21.98
N SER A 364 -25.31 8.35 22.89
CA SER A 364 -24.82 8.10 24.26
C SER A 364 -23.76 7.00 24.38
N ALA A 365 -23.71 6.05 23.44
CA ALA A 365 -22.72 4.98 23.46
C ALA A 365 -21.32 5.43 23.00
N ARG A 366 -21.22 6.51 22.21
CA ARG A 366 -19.94 7.02 21.68
C ARG A 366 -19.20 7.97 22.65
N GLU A 367 -19.93 8.66 23.52
CA GLU A 367 -19.34 9.65 24.44
C GLU A 367 -18.43 9.00 25.50
N ASN A 368 -18.70 7.73 25.83
CA ASN A 368 -17.87 6.91 26.73
C ASN A 368 -16.96 5.91 26.01
N ALA A 369 -16.85 5.98 24.68
CA ALA A 369 -15.98 5.09 23.93
C ALA A 369 -14.49 5.36 24.24
N PRO A 370 -13.64 4.32 24.35
CA PRO A 370 -12.20 4.49 24.51
C PRO A 370 -11.63 5.40 23.41
N ARG A 371 -10.61 6.20 23.72
CA ARG A 371 -9.93 7.10 22.77
C ARG A 371 -9.65 6.44 21.41
N THR A 372 -9.22 5.17 21.43
CA THR A 372 -8.87 4.37 20.25
C THR A 372 -10.06 3.97 19.36
N ASP A 373 -11.29 4.18 19.84
CA ASP A 373 -12.53 3.84 19.14
C ASP A 373 -13.45 5.05 18.93
N GLN A 374 -12.90 6.27 19.04
CA GLN A 374 -13.59 7.50 18.69
C GLN A 374 -13.36 7.83 17.21
N ASP A 375 -14.44 7.87 16.43
CA ASP A 375 -14.44 8.22 15.01
C ASP A 375 -15.24 9.51 14.76
N LEU A 376 -14.99 10.16 13.61
CA LEU A 376 -15.86 11.24 13.15
C LEU A 376 -17.32 10.75 13.07
N SER A 377 -18.27 11.62 13.43
CA SER A 377 -19.68 11.26 13.39
C SER A 377 -20.10 10.86 11.97
N MET A 378 -20.88 9.80 11.82
CA MET A 378 -21.30 9.31 10.51
C MET A 378 -22.13 10.34 9.74
N LYS A 379 -22.77 11.29 10.44
CA LYS A 379 -23.50 12.42 9.82
C LYS A 379 -22.56 13.32 9.01
N TRP A 380 -21.40 13.66 9.57
CA TRP A 380 -20.37 14.45 8.90
C TRP A 380 -19.71 13.67 7.76
N VAL A 381 -19.52 12.36 7.92
CA VAL A 381 -18.96 11.50 6.86
C VAL A 381 -19.88 11.47 5.65
N VAL A 382 -21.16 11.10 5.84
CA VAL A 382 -22.15 11.00 4.76
C VAL A 382 -22.41 12.38 4.14
N GLY A 383 -22.57 13.42 4.97
CA GLY A 383 -22.75 14.79 4.49
C GLY A 383 -21.56 15.29 3.67
N GLY A 384 -20.33 15.00 4.10
CA GLY A 384 -19.11 15.33 3.38
C GLY A 384 -19.00 14.61 2.04
N ILE A 385 -19.34 13.32 1.99
CA ILE A 385 -19.37 12.56 0.72
C ILE A 385 -20.39 13.16 -0.24
N ILE A 386 -21.61 13.45 0.22
CA ILE A 386 -22.65 14.08 -0.62
C ILE A 386 -22.17 15.45 -1.13
N ALA A 387 -21.59 16.28 -0.26
CA ALA A 387 -21.06 17.57 -0.65
C ALA A 387 -19.97 17.46 -1.72
N LEU A 388 -19.04 16.51 -1.56
CA LEU A 388 -17.97 16.27 -2.55
C LEU A 388 -18.54 15.76 -3.88
N LEU A 389 -19.55 14.88 -3.86
CA LEU A 389 -20.24 14.43 -5.07
C LEU A 389 -20.93 15.59 -5.79
N VAL A 390 -21.57 16.51 -5.06
CA VAL A 390 -22.16 17.72 -5.64
C VAL A 390 -21.08 18.61 -6.26
N VAL A 391 -19.94 18.81 -5.59
CA VAL A 391 -18.81 19.56 -6.15
C VAL A 391 -18.28 18.89 -7.44
N MET A 392 -18.16 17.56 -7.47
CA MET A 392 -17.79 16.83 -8.68
C MET A 392 -18.79 17.04 -9.81
N MET A 393 -20.10 17.01 -9.52
CA MET A 393 -21.16 17.22 -10.51
C MET A 393 -21.28 18.66 -11.00
N ILE A 394 -20.66 19.63 -10.34
CA ILE A 394 -20.67 21.04 -10.74
C ILE A 394 -19.38 21.39 -11.50
N ALA A 395 -18.28 20.66 -11.29
CA ALA A 395 -16.98 20.98 -11.84
C ALA A 395 -16.89 20.70 -13.36
N PRO A 396 -16.93 21.73 -14.23
CA PRO A 396 -16.94 21.53 -15.69
C PRO A 396 -15.66 20.90 -16.22
N GLN A 397 -14.54 21.03 -15.50
CA GLN A 397 -13.26 20.45 -15.90
C GLN A 397 -13.26 18.92 -15.90
N LEU A 398 -14.23 18.29 -15.21
CA LEU A 398 -14.37 16.84 -15.13
C LEU A 398 -15.16 16.24 -16.31
N ASN A 399 -15.81 17.06 -17.16
CA ASN A 399 -16.57 16.61 -18.33
C ASN A 399 -17.54 15.43 -18.04
N LEU A 400 -18.23 15.48 -16.88
CA LEU A 400 -19.16 14.42 -16.50
C LEU A 400 -20.43 14.49 -17.35
N ARG A 401 -20.98 13.34 -17.76
CA ARG A 401 -22.22 13.28 -18.57
C ARG A 401 -23.44 13.95 -17.93
N PHE A 402 -23.46 14.04 -16.59
CA PHE A 402 -24.52 14.68 -15.81
C PHE A 402 -23.97 15.90 -15.06
N ASN A 403 -23.20 16.74 -15.74
CA ASN A 403 -22.74 18.00 -15.17
C ASN A 403 -23.95 18.93 -14.95
N LEU A 404 -24.03 19.53 -13.76
CA LEU A 404 -25.10 20.46 -13.37
C LEU A 404 -24.92 21.86 -13.97
N LEU A 405 -23.78 22.10 -14.61
CA LEU A 405 -23.40 23.28 -15.40
C LEU A 405 -22.95 22.81 -16.79
#